data_AF-A0A2E0XV89-F1
#
_entry.id   AF-A0A2E0XV89-F1
#
_cell.length_a   1.000
_cell.length_b   1.000
_cell.length_c   1.000
_cell.angle_alpha   90.00
_cell.angle_beta   90.00
_cell.angle_gamma   90.00
#
_symmetry.space_group_name_H-M   'P 1'
#
loop_
_entity.id
_entity.type
_entity.pdbx_description
1 polymer ?
#
loop_
_entity_poly.entity_id
_entity_poly.type
_entity_poly.pdbx_seq_one_letter_code
_entity_poly.pdbx_strand_id
1 'polypeptide(L)' 'MKIQIINGPNLNLLGVREKDIYGNVSFDDYYIKLKKKF' A
#
# COMPACT_ATOMS: atom_id res chain seq x y z
N MET A 1 -19.55 3.63 -7.96
CA MET A 1 -18.43 4.39 -8.57
C MET A 1 -17.37 3.39 -9.02
N LYS A 2 -16.66 3.63 -10.14
CA LYS A 2 -15.56 2.76 -10.57
C LYS A 2 -14.25 3.52 -10.42
N ILE A 3 -13.34 3.01 -9.59
CA ILE A 3 -12.04 3.63 -9.30
C ILE A 3 -10.96 2.69 -9.81
N GLN A 4 -10.03 3.22 -10.61
CA GLN A 4 -8.82 2.50 -11.01
C GLN A 4 -7.64 3.00 -10.19
N ILE A 5 -6.87 2.06 -9.63
CA ILE A 5 -5.66 2.35 -8.85
C ILE A 5 -4.48 1.81 -9.64
N ILE A 6 -3.50 2.66 -9.91
CA ILE A 6 -2.26 2.29 -10.59
C ILE A 6 -1.13 2.46 -9.58
N ASN A 7 -0.39 1.38 -9.34
CA ASN A 7 0.76 1.40 -8.44
C ASN A 7 2.05 1.48 -9.25
N GLY A 8 3.00 2.27 -8.76
CA GLY A 8 4.34 2.31 -9.31
C GLY A 8 5.14 1.03 -8.97
N PRO A 9 6.30 0.84 -9.62
CA PRO A 9 7.20 -0.26 -9.29
C PRO A 9 7.64 -0.22 -7.82
N ASN A 10 7.92 -1.40 -7.25
CA ASN A 10 8.46 -1.59 -5.90
C ASN A 10 7.56 -1.20 -4.72
N LEU A 11 6.30 -0.81 -4.94
CA LEU A 11 5.36 -0.52 -3.85
C LEU A 11 5.08 -1.74 -2.95
N ASN A 12 5.29 -2.95 -3.49
CA ASN A 12 5.25 -4.21 -2.74
C ASN A 12 6.34 -4.33 -1.66
N LEU A 13 7.31 -3.42 -1.61
CA LEU A 13 8.38 -3.39 -0.59
C LEU A 13 8.00 -2.56 0.66
N LEU A 14 6.85 -1.89 0.67
CA LEU A 14 6.36 -1.19 1.85
C LEU A 14 6.23 -2.15 3.03
N GLY A 15 6.66 -1.72 4.22
CA GLY A 15 6.70 -2.57 5.41
C GLY A 15 7.77 -3.67 5.38
N VAL A 16 8.62 -3.73 4.35
CA VAL A 16 9.74 -4.69 4.25
C VAL A 16 11.09 -3.98 4.34
N ARG A 17 11.36 -3.00 3.47
CA ARG A 17 12.62 -2.25 3.44
C ARG A 17 12.48 -0.89 4.10
N GLU A 18 13.59 -0.40 4.67
CA GLU A 18 13.71 0.98 5.19
C GLU A 18 12.50 1.40 6.03
N LYS A 19 12.10 0.55 6.98
CA LYS A 19 10.91 0.73 7.83
C LYS A 19 10.91 2.04 8.60
N ASP A 20 12.09 2.55 8.94
CA ASP A 20 12.24 3.85 9.61
C ASP A 20 11.91 5.04 8.68
N ILE A 21 11.94 4.82 7.36
CA ILE A 21 11.63 5.81 6.33
C ILE A 21 10.19 5.63 5.82
N TYR A 22 9.79 4.40 5.48
CA TYR A 22 8.50 4.09 4.83
C TYR A 22 7.42 3.58 5.78
N GLY A 23 7.76 3.38 7.05
CA GLY A 23 6.88 2.82 8.04
C GLY A 23 6.77 1.29 7.96
N ASN A 24 5.99 0.76 8.90
CA ASN A 24 5.81 -0.68 9.08
C ASN A 24 4.58 -1.26 8.36
N VAL A 25 3.81 -0.41 7.67
CA VAL A 25 2.56 -0.83 7.01
C VAL A 25 2.90 -1.52 5.69
N SER A 26 2.42 -2.76 5.53
CA SER A 26 2.55 -3.47 4.27
C SER A 26 1.61 -2.90 3.20
N PHE A 27 1.96 -3.11 1.93
CA PHE A 27 1.06 -2.75 0.83
C PHE A 27 -0.30 -3.46 0.95
N ASP A 28 -0.32 -4.73 1.34
CA ASP A 28 -1.54 -5.53 1.48
C ASP A 28 -2.47 -4.98 2.58
N ASP A 29 -1.92 -4.62 3.74
CA ASP A 29 -2.68 -4.01 4.83
C ASP A 29 -3.32 -2.70 4.39
N TYR A 30 -2.58 -1.86 3.66
CA TYR A 30 -3.08 -0.62 3.10
C TYR A 30 -4.19 -0.88 2.08
N TYR A 31 -3.99 -1.83 1.17
CA TYR A 31 -4.94 -2.16 0.11
C TYR A 31 -6.29 -2.64 0.66
N ILE A 32 -6.28 -3.47 1.71
CA ILE A 32 -7.51 -3.92 2.39
C ILE A 32 -8.26 -2.73 3.00
N LYS A 33 -7.55 -1.81 3.67
CA LYS A 33 -8.16 -0.59 4.24
C LYS A 33 -8.75 0.30 3.15
N LEU A 34 -8.05 0.46 2.04
CA LEU A 34 -8.49 1.27 0.92
C LEU A 34 -9.79 0.74 0.31
N LYS A 35 -9.89 -0.57 0.07
CA LYS A 35 -11.12 -1.24 -0.41
C LYS A 35 -12.30 -1.14 0.54
N LYS A 36 -12.06 -1.09 1.84
CA LYS A 36 -13.15 -0.93 2.83
C LYS A 36 -13.69 0.49 2.88
N LYS A 37 -12.88 1.47 2.49
CA LYS A 37 -13.21 2.90 2.61
C LYS A 37 -14.00 3.43 1.40
N PHE A 38 -13.83 2.85 0.22
CA PHE A 38 -14.38 3.32 -1.05
C PHE A 38 -15.05 2.18 -1.83
#